data_AF-A0A3Q2T4Y2-F1
#
_entry.id   AF-A0A3Q2T4Y2-F1
#
_cell.length_a   1.000
_cell.length_b   1.000
_cell.length_c   1.000
_cell.angle_alpha   90.00
_cell.angle_beta   90.00
_cell.angle_gamma   90.00
#
_symmetry.space_group_name_H-M   'P 1'
#
loop_
_entity.id
_entity.type
_entity.pdbx_description
1 polymer ?
#
loop_
_entity_poly.entity_id
_entity_poly.type
_entity_poly.pdbx_seq_one_letter_code
_entity_poly.pdbx_strand_id
1 'polypeptide(L)'
;MPETAESHSVTLTTNRNCTMEITNVSAVYCLVNPKIHMESGFPFSPPQPTVRTTKTEVCSFIKDDNTASGAVGVLTYELFNMRDRRCSELMAIMFSVPFDYNFYKNWIAVGIFEHTRPCDEKLYDTMYKGKDFTNFVRQEGNGSGLVYQGRDLDVRACMSDVGKAIIKVELYDKMGR
;
A
#
# COMPACT_ATOMS: atom_id res chain seq x y z
N MET A 1 19.19 8.34 -12.34
CA MET A 1 17.73 8.20 -12.61
C MET A 1 17.04 8.13 -11.26
N PRO A 2 15.82 8.66 -11.08
CA PRO A 2 15.08 8.43 -9.85
C PRO A 2 14.89 6.91 -9.66
N GLU A 3 14.97 6.46 -8.42
CA GLU A 3 14.71 5.07 -8.05
C GLU A 3 13.24 4.74 -8.33
N THR A 4 13.01 3.68 -9.12
CA THR A 4 11.67 3.13 -9.39
C THR A 4 11.50 1.79 -8.71
N ALA A 5 10.25 1.35 -8.53
CA ALA A 5 9.96 0.02 -7.99
C ALA A 5 10.66 -1.11 -8.78
N GLU A 6 10.73 -1.02 -10.12
CA GLU A 6 11.42 -2.02 -10.93
C GLU A 6 12.92 -2.06 -10.62
N SER A 7 13.57 -0.88 -10.57
CA SER A 7 15.00 -0.78 -10.29
C SER A 7 15.37 -1.30 -8.89
N HIS A 8 14.52 -1.03 -7.89
CA HIS A 8 14.69 -1.54 -6.53
C HIS A 8 14.43 -3.04 -6.45
N SER A 9 13.34 -3.53 -7.04
CA SER A 9 12.92 -4.94 -6.99
C SER A 9 13.96 -5.89 -7.59
N VAL A 10 14.67 -5.46 -8.64
CA VAL A 10 15.76 -6.26 -9.25
C VAL A 10 16.92 -6.53 -8.28
N THR A 11 17.14 -5.66 -7.29
CA THR A 11 18.18 -5.86 -6.27
C THR A 11 17.80 -6.89 -5.20
N LEU A 12 16.51 -7.23 -5.09
CA LEU A 12 16.00 -8.15 -4.07
C LEU A 12 16.24 -9.61 -4.49
N THR A 13 17.01 -10.34 -3.68
CA THR A 13 17.39 -11.73 -3.94
C THR A 13 16.33 -12.75 -3.49
N THR A 14 15.42 -12.35 -2.61
CA THR A 14 14.32 -13.20 -2.14
C THR A 14 13.34 -13.58 -3.26
N ASN A 15 12.69 -14.73 -3.13
CA ASN A 15 11.70 -15.23 -4.08
C ASN A 15 10.25 -14.76 -3.79
N ARG A 16 9.98 -14.20 -2.61
CA ARG A 16 8.72 -13.50 -2.31
C ARG A 16 8.99 -12.13 -1.74
N ASN A 17 8.52 -11.12 -2.46
CA ASN A 17 8.56 -9.73 -2.02
C ASN A 17 7.39 -8.95 -2.59
N CYS A 18 7.18 -7.79 -2.00
CA CYS A 18 6.32 -6.74 -2.47
C CYS A 18 7.13 -5.45 -2.51
N THR A 19 7.36 -4.90 -3.69
CA THR A 19 7.95 -3.56 -3.86
C THR A 19 6.85 -2.59 -4.21
N MET A 20 6.76 -1.49 -3.48
CA MET A 20 5.67 -0.52 -3.60
C MET A 20 6.23 0.83 -4.00
N GLU A 21 5.71 1.39 -5.08
CA GLU A 21 5.97 2.76 -5.52
C GLU A 21 4.72 3.60 -5.24
N ILE A 22 4.86 4.64 -4.43
CA ILE A 22 3.75 5.52 -4.05
C ILE A 22 4.03 6.91 -4.61
N THR A 23 3.20 7.33 -5.55
CA THR A 23 3.25 8.67 -6.14
C THR A 23 2.15 9.54 -5.55
N ASN A 24 2.55 10.58 -4.81
CA ASN A 24 1.62 11.55 -4.27
C ASN A 24 1.35 12.64 -5.33
N VAL A 25 0.26 12.50 -6.10
CA VAL A 25 -0.16 13.48 -7.12
C VAL A 25 -1.02 14.61 -6.51
N SER A 26 -1.53 14.43 -5.29
CA SER A 26 -2.27 15.46 -4.57
C SER A 26 -1.44 16.73 -4.43
N ALA A 27 -2.11 17.87 -4.56
CA ALA A 27 -1.56 19.20 -4.26
C ALA A 27 -1.92 19.66 -2.84
N VAL A 28 -2.79 18.94 -2.13
CA VAL A 28 -3.33 19.32 -0.82
C VAL A 28 -2.77 18.48 0.32
N TYR A 29 -2.54 17.19 0.10
CA TYR A 29 -2.20 16.23 1.14
C TYR A 29 -0.73 15.80 1.07
N CYS A 30 -0.06 15.81 2.22
CA CYS A 30 1.18 15.05 2.40
C CYS A 30 0.85 13.71 3.06
N LEU A 31 1.56 12.66 2.66
CA LEU A 31 1.56 11.40 3.42
C LEU A 31 2.57 11.54 4.56
N VAL A 32 2.17 11.28 5.80
CA VAL A 32 3.05 11.36 6.98
C VAL A 32 2.81 10.19 7.92
N ASN A 33 3.74 9.97 8.85
CA ASN A 33 3.63 8.97 9.92
C ASN A 33 3.28 7.56 9.40
N PRO A 34 4.12 6.96 8.53
CA PRO A 34 3.87 5.60 8.07
C PRO A 34 3.84 4.63 9.25
N LYS A 35 2.83 3.74 9.25
CA LYS A 35 2.77 2.60 10.17
C LYS A 35 2.58 1.32 9.36
N ILE A 36 3.24 0.26 9.79
CA ILE A 36 3.20 -1.03 9.12
C ILE A 36 2.79 -2.09 10.13
N HIS A 37 1.87 -2.95 9.71
CA HIS A 37 1.59 -4.21 10.36
C HIS A 37 1.86 -5.34 9.37
N MET A 38 2.73 -6.28 9.74
CA MET A 38 3.07 -7.45 8.93
C MET A 38 2.43 -8.70 9.54
N GLU A 39 1.66 -9.42 8.74
CA GLU A 39 1.19 -10.77 9.08
C GLU A 39 2.26 -11.83 8.79
N SER A 40 3.06 -11.59 7.73
CA SER A 40 4.13 -12.47 7.32
C SER A 40 5.23 -11.69 6.62
N GLY A 41 6.48 -11.99 6.95
CA GLY A 41 7.63 -11.23 6.48
C GLY A 41 7.88 -9.95 7.26
N PHE A 42 8.72 -9.08 6.71
CA PHE A 42 9.14 -7.84 7.37
C PHE A 42 9.42 -6.71 6.36
N PRO A 43 9.45 -5.44 6.81
CA PRO A 43 9.87 -4.31 5.98
C PRO A 43 11.38 -4.37 5.72
N PHE A 44 11.79 -4.54 4.46
CA PHE A 44 13.20 -4.58 4.05
C PHE A 44 13.75 -3.19 3.75
N SER A 45 13.00 -2.42 2.96
CA SER A 45 13.26 -0.99 2.73
C SER A 45 12.04 -0.25 3.28
N PRO A 46 12.15 0.44 4.43
CA PRO A 46 10.99 1.03 5.08
C PRO A 46 10.43 2.22 4.28
N PRO A 47 9.12 2.50 4.41
CA PRO A 47 8.46 3.64 3.81
C PRO A 47 9.08 4.96 4.27
N GLN A 48 9.07 5.96 3.38
CA GLN A 48 9.55 7.30 3.73
C GLN A 48 8.70 7.92 4.85
N PRO A 49 9.29 8.56 5.88
CA PRO A 49 8.52 9.20 6.94
C PRO A 49 7.56 10.28 6.46
N THR A 50 7.81 10.87 5.28
CA THR A 50 6.96 11.86 4.66
C THR A 50 7.06 11.79 3.13
N VAL A 51 5.91 11.74 2.45
CA VAL A 51 5.79 11.85 1.00
C VAL A 51 5.05 13.16 0.69
N ARG A 52 5.83 14.18 0.32
CA ARG A 52 5.27 15.50 -0.05
C ARG A 52 4.47 15.41 -1.35
N THR A 53 3.67 16.44 -1.59
CA THR A 53 2.98 16.61 -2.86
C THR A 53 3.95 16.54 -4.04
N THR A 54 3.51 15.94 -5.14
CA THR A 54 4.28 15.71 -6.38
C THR A 54 5.55 14.87 -6.21
N LYS A 55 5.70 14.15 -5.09
CA LYS A 55 6.83 13.24 -4.84
C LYS A 55 6.40 11.79 -4.94
N THR A 56 7.37 10.98 -5.33
CA THR A 56 7.27 9.53 -5.37
C THR A 56 8.23 8.94 -4.34
N GLU A 57 7.81 7.87 -3.69
CA GLU A 57 8.64 7.05 -2.82
C GLU A 57 8.64 5.60 -3.29
N VAL A 58 9.63 4.83 -2.82
CA VAL A 58 9.72 3.40 -3.04
C VAL A 58 10.05 2.73 -1.70
N CYS A 59 9.29 1.69 -1.36
CA CYS A 59 9.54 0.84 -0.20
C CYS A 59 9.35 -0.64 -0.56
N SER A 60 9.82 -1.55 0.30
CA SER A 60 9.71 -2.99 0.02
C SER A 60 9.58 -3.85 1.26
N PHE A 61 8.81 -4.93 1.11
CA PHE A 61 8.52 -5.93 2.13
C PHE A 61 8.92 -7.30 1.59
N ILE A 62 9.56 -8.11 2.43
CA ILE A 62 10.05 -9.43 2.02
C ILE A 62 9.61 -10.51 2.99
N LYS A 63 9.53 -11.75 2.52
CA LYS A 63 9.33 -12.93 3.39
C LYS A 63 10.46 -13.10 4.40
N ASP A 64 10.19 -13.85 5.46
CA ASP A 64 11.19 -14.26 6.44
C ASP A 64 12.21 -15.22 5.82
N ASP A 65 13.44 -15.24 6.29
CA ASP A 65 14.45 -16.14 5.73
C ASP A 65 14.13 -17.62 6.03
N ASN A 66 14.43 -18.51 5.07
CA ASN A 66 14.35 -19.96 5.20
C ASN A 66 12.97 -20.56 5.58
N THR A 67 11.89 -19.79 5.50
CA THR A 67 10.51 -20.28 5.74
C THR A 67 9.70 -20.31 4.44
N ALA A 68 8.67 -21.15 4.37
CA ALA A 68 7.69 -21.15 3.27
C ALA A 68 6.62 -20.05 3.47
N SER A 69 7.06 -18.82 3.74
CA SER A 69 6.20 -17.67 4.03
C SER A 69 6.16 -16.65 2.87
N GLY A 70 5.18 -15.75 2.92
CA GLY A 70 4.96 -14.70 1.93
C GLY A 70 5.43 -13.33 2.41
N ALA A 71 5.06 -12.29 1.67
CA ALA A 71 5.14 -10.89 2.13
C ALA A 71 3.72 -10.34 2.22
N VAL A 72 3.21 -10.21 3.44
CA VAL A 72 1.78 -9.96 3.69
C VAL A 72 1.63 -8.96 4.82
N GLY A 73 0.88 -7.88 4.58
CA GLY A 73 0.68 -6.85 5.58
C GLY A 73 -0.18 -5.70 5.12
N VAL A 74 -0.22 -4.67 5.95
CA VAL A 74 -0.88 -3.39 5.67
C VAL A 74 0.05 -2.24 6.03
N LEU A 75 0.15 -1.28 5.11
CA LEU A 75 0.83 -0.01 5.28
C LEU A 75 -0.23 1.09 5.39
N THR A 76 -0.08 1.97 6.37
CA THR A 76 -0.92 3.15 6.50
C THR A 76 -0.09 4.42 6.52
N TYR A 77 -0.61 5.48 5.91
CA TYR A 77 -0.11 6.85 6.05
C TYR A 77 -1.21 7.75 6.57
N GLU A 78 -0.89 8.64 7.51
CA GLU A 78 -1.79 9.74 7.84
C GLU A 78 -1.83 10.75 6.69
N LEU A 79 -3.04 11.21 6.38
CA LEU A 79 -3.30 12.19 5.34
C LEU A 79 -3.24 13.60 5.95
N PHE A 80 -2.05 14.21 5.93
CA PHE A 80 -1.85 15.56 6.44
C PHE A 80 -2.34 16.58 5.42
N ASN A 81 -3.49 17.21 5.71
CA ASN A 81 -4.01 18.30 4.90
C ASN A 81 -3.19 19.56 5.16
N MET A 82 -2.49 20.08 4.14
CA MET A 82 -1.61 21.23 4.29
C MET A 82 -2.36 22.55 4.51
N ARG A 83 -3.63 22.64 4.09
CA ARG A 83 -4.46 23.85 4.27
C ARG A 83 -4.98 23.93 5.70
N ASP A 84 -5.54 22.82 6.20
CA ASP A 84 -6.12 22.73 7.54
C ASP A 84 -5.08 22.42 8.62
N ARG A 85 -3.85 22.03 8.23
CA ARG A 85 -2.74 21.62 9.10
C ARG A 85 -3.11 20.53 10.11
N ARG A 86 -3.91 19.54 9.68
CA ARG A 86 -4.36 18.41 10.51
C ARG A 86 -4.41 17.11 9.71
N CYS A 87 -4.37 15.99 10.44
CA CYS A 87 -4.66 14.66 9.93
C CYS A 87 -6.05 14.25 10.43
N SER A 88 -7.03 14.09 9.53
CA SER A 88 -8.36 13.57 9.89
C SER A 88 -8.58 12.12 9.45
N GLU A 89 -7.83 11.70 8.44
CA GLU A 89 -7.97 10.41 7.77
C GLU A 89 -6.59 9.77 7.59
N LEU A 90 -6.60 8.48 7.30
CA LEU A 90 -5.43 7.71 6.90
C LEU A 90 -5.71 6.99 5.58
N MET A 91 -4.68 6.92 4.72
CA MET A 91 -4.65 6.02 3.59
C MET A 91 -4.15 4.66 4.07
N ALA A 92 -4.82 3.58 3.68
CA ALA A 92 -4.39 2.21 3.96
C ALA A 92 -4.17 1.43 2.67
N ILE A 93 -3.08 0.68 2.61
CA ILE A 93 -2.69 -0.18 1.50
C ILE A 93 -2.40 -1.57 2.08
N MET A 94 -3.30 -2.52 1.84
CA MET A 94 -3.09 -3.93 2.18
C MET A 94 -2.53 -4.65 0.98
N PHE A 95 -1.54 -5.51 1.22
CA PHE A 95 -0.94 -6.36 0.20
C PHE A 95 -0.74 -7.78 0.74
N SER A 96 -0.91 -8.75 -0.14
CA SER A 96 -0.67 -10.16 0.17
C SER A 96 0.02 -10.83 -1.01
N VAL A 97 1.26 -11.25 -0.80
CA VAL A 97 2.05 -12.05 -1.75
C VAL A 97 2.33 -13.41 -1.12
N PRO A 98 1.48 -14.42 -1.34
CA PRO A 98 1.63 -15.71 -0.68
C PRO A 98 2.81 -16.52 -1.23
N PHE A 99 3.27 -17.50 -0.44
CA PHE A 99 4.31 -18.43 -0.88
C PHE A 99 3.79 -19.41 -1.95
N ASP A 100 2.66 -20.08 -1.68
CA ASP A 100 2.13 -21.13 -2.56
C ASP A 100 1.00 -20.61 -3.46
N TYR A 101 1.29 -20.49 -4.76
CA TYR A 101 0.33 -20.05 -5.76
C TYR A 101 -0.59 -21.16 -6.30
N ASN A 102 -0.40 -22.42 -5.88
CA ASN A 102 -1.36 -23.47 -6.21
C ASN A 102 -2.68 -23.28 -5.45
N PHE A 103 -2.62 -22.68 -4.26
CA PHE A 103 -3.79 -22.47 -3.39
C PHE A 103 -4.19 -21.00 -3.24
N TYR A 104 -3.24 -20.08 -3.37
CA TYR A 104 -3.45 -18.67 -3.10
C TYR A 104 -3.02 -17.78 -4.28
N LYS A 105 -3.44 -16.53 -4.24
CA LYS A 105 -3.12 -15.52 -5.25
C LYS A 105 -2.69 -14.23 -4.60
N ASN A 106 -2.08 -13.34 -5.37
CA ASN A 106 -1.79 -11.99 -4.91
C ASN A 106 -3.08 -11.21 -4.68
N TRP A 107 -3.13 -10.44 -3.60
CA TRP A 107 -4.25 -9.55 -3.30
C TRP A 107 -3.75 -8.17 -2.90
N ILE A 108 -4.47 -7.15 -3.37
CA ILE A 108 -4.28 -5.76 -2.99
C ILE A 108 -5.61 -5.17 -2.55
N ALA A 109 -5.58 -4.33 -1.52
CA ALA A 109 -6.69 -3.45 -1.18
C ALA A 109 -6.18 -2.05 -0.85
N VAL A 110 -6.93 -1.04 -1.27
CA VAL A 110 -6.65 0.37 -0.95
C VAL A 110 -7.90 1.03 -0.42
N GLY A 111 -7.73 1.95 0.53
CA GLY A 111 -8.84 2.61 1.18
C GLY A 111 -8.44 3.81 2.00
N ILE A 112 -9.46 4.52 2.49
CA ILE A 112 -9.32 5.64 3.42
C ILE A 112 -10.12 5.32 4.67
N PHE A 113 -9.49 5.51 5.83
CA PHE A 113 -10.10 5.29 7.13
C PHE A 113 -9.95 6.54 7.99
N GLU A 114 -10.69 6.62 9.09
CA GLU A 114 -10.48 7.65 10.10
C GLU A 114 -9.07 7.54 10.71
N HIS A 115 -8.41 8.67 11.01
CA HIS A 115 -7.04 8.69 11.54
C HIS A 115 -6.85 7.93 12.86
N THR A 116 -7.92 7.67 13.60
CA THR A 116 -7.91 6.89 14.85
C THR A 116 -7.80 5.39 14.62
N ARG A 117 -7.99 4.91 13.39
CA ARG A 117 -7.92 3.49 13.04
C ARG A 117 -6.48 2.98 13.22
N PRO A 118 -6.25 2.00 14.11
CA PRO A 118 -4.92 1.44 14.29
C PRO A 118 -4.45 0.69 13.04
N CYS A 119 -3.14 0.71 12.79
CA CYS A 119 -2.47 -0.16 11.82
C CYS A 119 -2.09 -1.45 12.55
N ASP A 120 -2.96 -2.45 12.47
CA ASP A 120 -2.86 -3.71 13.22
C ASP A 120 -3.47 -4.90 12.44
N GLU A 121 -3.42 -6.08 13.06
CA GLU A 121 -4.02 -7.32 12.55
C GLU A 121 -5.51 -7.14 12.22
N LYS A 122 -6.26 -6.37 13.02
CA LYS A 122 -7.68 -6.14 12.76
C LYS A 122 -7.91 -5.32 11.49
N LEU A 123 -7.08 -4.32 11.22
CA LEU A 123 -7.13 -3.59 9.95
C LEU A 123 -6.77 -4.51 8.78
N TYR A 124 -5.72 -5.31 8.90
CA TYR A 124 -5.36 -6.29 7.88
C TYR A 124 -6.54 -7.24 7.59
N ASP A 125 -7.10 -7.87 8.61
CA ASP A 125 -8.22 -8.82 8.46
C ASP A 125 -9.46 -8.17 7.87
N THR A 126 -9.74 -6.92 8.26
CA THR A 126 -10.82 -6.12 7.67
C THR A 126 -10.62 -5.96 6.18
N MET A 127 -9.42 -5.56 5.74
CA MET A 127 -9.15 -5.34 4.33
C MET A 127 -9.04 -6.65 3.53
N TYR A 128 -8.50 -7.72 4.12
CA TYR A 128 -8.24 -9.00 3.43
C TYR A 128 -9.46 -9.93 3.38
N LYS A 129 -10.24 -10.03 4.47
CA LYS A 129 -11.39 -10.95 4.59
C LYS A 129 -12.73 -10.22 4.61
N GLY A 130 -12.74 -8.93 4.95
CA GLY A 130 -13.96 -8.14 5.08
C GLY A 130 -14.77 -8.10 3.80
N LYS A 131 -16.08 -7.91 3.99
CA LYS A 131 -17.10 -7.82 2.93
C LYS A 131 -17.77 -6.44 2.88
N ASP A 132 -17.47 -5.59 3.85
CA ASP A 132 -17.91 -4.20 3.87
C ASP A 132 -16.86 -3.34 3.16
N PHE A 133 -17.17 -2.94 1.92
CA PHE A 133 -16.29 -2.16 1.05
C PHE A 133 -16.56 -0.64 1.15
N THR A 134 -17.16 -0.18 2.25
CA THR A 134 -17.44 1.27 2.44
C THR A 134 -16.16 2.11 2.45
N ASN A 135 -15.10 1.61 3.11
CA ASN A 135 -13.87 2.35 3.35
C ASN A 135 -12.69 1.88 2.49
N PHE A 136 -12.86 0.82 1.71
CA PHE A 136 -11.79 0.27 0.87
C PHE A 136 -12.36 -0.53 -0.31
N VAL A 137 -11.53 -0.70 -1.35
CA VAL A 137 -11.75 -1.69 -2.41
C VAL A 137 -10.65 -2.74 -2.37
N ARG A 138 -10.97 -3.97 -2.76
CA ARG A 138 -10.02 -5.10 -2.82
C ARG A 138 -10.09 -5.76 -4.20
N GLN A 139 -8.94 -6.17 -4.72
CA GLN A 139 -8.83 -6.92 -5.96
C GLN A 139 -7.70 -7.96 -5.91
N GLU A 140 -7.83 -9.01 -6.71
CA GLU A 140 -6.72 -9.89 -7.08
C GLU A 140 -5.65 -9.07 -7.82
N GLY A 141 -4.38 -9.24 -7.43
CA GLY A 141 -3.25 -8.60 -8.10
C GLY A 141 -2.98 -9.28 -9.43
N ASN A 142 -3.63 -8.81 -10.49
CA ASN A 142 -3.57 -9.36 -11.85
C ASN A 142 -3.03 -8.35 -12.88
N GLY A 143 -2.34 -7.30 -12.40
CA GLY A 143 -1.83 -6.18 -13.18
C GLY A 143 -2.87 -5.10 -13.53
N SER A 144 -4.16 -5.35 -13.32
CA SER A 144 -5.21 -4.35 -13.58
C SER A 144 -5.33 -3.34 -12.45
N GLY A 145 -5.79 -2.14 -12.78
CA GLY A 145 -5.97 -1.06 -11.80
C GLY A 145 -7.23 -1.20 -10.96
N LEU A 146 -7.16 -0.77 -9.69
CA LEU A 146 -8.30 -0.55 -8.81
C LEU A 146 -8.31 0.89 -8.29
N VAL A 147 -9.50 1.43 -8.03
CA VAL A 147 -9.67 2.81 -7.57
C VAL A 147 -10.62 2.83 -6.36
N TYR A 148 -10.14 3.36 -5.24
CA TYR A 148 -10.98 3.78 -4.14
C TYR A 148 -11.33 5.26 -4.31
N GLN A 149 -12.62 5.58 -4.34
CA GLN A 149 -13.10 6.96 -4.45
C GLN A 149 -13.51 7.48 -3.07
N GLY A 150 -12.63 8.26 -2.46
CA GLY A 150 -12.88 8.88 -1.17
C GLY A 150 -13.73 10.15 -1.29
N ARG A 151 -13.92 10.84 -0.17
CA ARG A 151 -14.66 12.10 -0.15
C ARG A 151 -13.90 13.23 -0.83
N ASP A 152 -12.65 13.43 -0.42
CA ASP A 152 -11.83 14.58 -0.83
C ASP A 152 -10.64 14.16 -1.72
N LEU A 153 -10.33 12.86 -1.79
CA LEU A 153 -9.25 12.31 -2.60
C LEU A 153 -9.61 10.91 -3.13
N ASP A 154 -8.93 10.50 -4.20
CA ASP A 154 -9.00 9.16 -4.77
C ASP A 154 -7.65 8.44 -4.60
N VAL A 155 -7.70 7.14 -4.31
CA VAL A 155 -6.51 6.27 -4.27
C VAL A 155 -6.61 5.29 -5.42
N ARG A 156 -5.63 5.33 -6.33
CA ARG A 156 -5.52 4.39 -7.45
C ARG A 156 -4.36 3.47 -7.20
N ALA A 157 -4.50 2.20 -7.53
CA ALA A 157 -3.38 1.27 -7.44
C ALA A 157 -3.45 0.18 -8.50
N CYS A 158 -2.35 -0.56 -8.67
CA CYS A 158 -2.32 -1.84 -9.35
C CYS A 158 -1.25 -2.73 -8.72
N MET A 159 -1.35 -4.05 -8.94
CA MET A 159 -0.42 -5.04 -8.42
C MET A 159 -0.20 -6.15 -9.42
N SER A 160 1.06 -6.55 -9.67
CA SER A 160 1.40 -7.72 -10.49
C SER A 160 1.06 -9.04 -9.79
N ASP A 161 0.86 -10.11 -10.56
CA ASP A 161 0.50 -11.47 -10.09
C ASP A 161 1.70 -12.37 -9.74
N VAL A 162 2.93 -11.85 -9.84
CA VAL A 162 4.16 -12.62 -9.61
C VAL A 162 4.65 -12.57 -8.15
N GLY A 163 5.52 -13.52 -7.79
CA GLY A 163 6.10 -13.61 -6.44
C GLY A 163 7.03 -12.45 -6.05
N LYS A 164 7.65 -11.77 -7.01
CA LYS A 164 8.35 -10.49 -6.81
C LYS A 164 7.40 -9.37 -7.20
N ALA A 165 6.36 -9.17 -6.40
CA ALA A 165 5.25 -8.32 -6.78
C ALA A 165 5.67 -6.84 -6.81
N ILE A 166 5.17 -6.10 -7.79
CA ILE A 166 5.26 -4.65 -7.85
C ILE A 166 3.85 -4.09 -7.62
N ILE A 167 3.74 -3.15 -6.69
CA ILE A 167 2.56 -2.35 -6.44
C ILE A 167 2.87 -0.91 -6.84
N LYS A 168 1.96 -0.29 -7.59
CA LYS A 168 1.99 1.15 -7.86
C LYS A 168 0.76 1.77 -7.25
N VAL A 169 0.94 2.87 -6.51
CA VAL A 169 -0.13 3.61 -5.86
C VAL A 169 -0.02 5.08 -6.25
N GLU A 170 -1.16 5.68 -6.56
CA GLU A 170 -1.27 7.10 -6.87
C GLU A 170 -2.36 7.74 -6.01
N LEU A 171 -2.03 8.85 -5.37
CA LEU A 171 -2.95 9.66 -4.58
C LEU A 171 -3.37 10.91 -5.36
N TYR A 172 -4.66 11.11 -5.59
CA TYR A 172 -5.19 12.26 -6.32
C TYR A 172 -6.15 13.08 -5.47
N ASP A 173 -6.07 14.41 -5.55
CA ASP A 173 -7.18 15.24 -5.10
C ASP A 173 -8.41 14.95 -5.95
N LYS A 174 -9.59 14.95 -5.33
CA LYS A 174 -10.83 14.76 -6.07
C LYS A 174 -11.07 15.97 -6.98
N MET A 175 -11.05 15.75 -8.29
CA MET A 175 -11.29 16.81 -9.25
C MET A 175 -12.79 17.15 -9.27
N GLY A 176 -13.13 18.36 -8.79
CA GLY A 176 -14.48 18.93 -8.89
C GLY A 176 -15.30 18.89 -7.59
N ARG A 177 -15.29 20.02 -6.89
CA ARG A 177 -16.47 20.63 -6.27
C ARG A 177 -16.40 22.13 -6.45
#